data_AF-A0A2P5KSU4-F1
#
_entry.id   AF-A0A2P5KSU4-F1
#
_cell.length_a   1.000
_cell.length_b   1.000
_cell.length_c   1.000
_cell.angle_alpha   90.00
_cell.angle_beta   90.00
_cell.angle_gamma   90.00
#
_symmetry.space_group_name_H-M   'P 1'
#
loop_
_entity.id
_entity.type
_entity.pdbx_description
1 polymer ?
#
loop_
_entity_poly.entity_id
_entity_poly.type
_entity_poly.pdbx_seq_one_letter_code
_entity_poly.pdbx_strand_id
1 'polypeptide(L)'
;MNKLILAVSVLALASLSNPVTARGLGAALELESARANARAGGPVSERDAELLERHGCLSGTASAFCRKLERREWRQTQIRRKKRR
;
A
#
# COMPACT_ATOMS: atom_id res chain seq x y z
N MET A 1 -11.93 49.94 2.44
CA MET A 1 -11.07 49.10 1.57
C MET A 1 -10.53 47.86 2.30
N ASN A 2 -10.49 47.86 3.64
CA ASN A 2 -9.94 46.76 4.45
C ASN A 2 -10.84 45.50 4.55
N LYS A 3 -12.14 45.64 4.25
CA LYS A 3 -13.11 44.53 4.26
C LYS A 3 -12.95 43.59 3.05
N LEU A 4 -12.45 44.10 1.92
CA LEU A 4 -12.20 43.31 0.71
C LEU A 4 -10.96 42.41 0.85
N ILE A 5 -9.94 42.87 1.58
CA ILE A 5 -8.71 42.11 1.80
C ILE A 5 -8.98 40.87 2.68
N LEU A 6 -9.86 41.01 3.69
CA LEU A 6 -10.29 39.90 4.56
C LEU A 6 -11.13 38.84 3.83
N ALA A 7 -11.91 39.22 2.81
CA ALA A 7 -12.73 38.27 2.05
C ALA A 7 -11.91 37.39 1.10
N VAL A 8 -10.81 37.92 0.55
CA VAL A 8 -9.94 37.19 -0.39
C VAL A 8 -9.06 36.17 0.34
N SER A 9 -8.62 36.46 1.57
CA SER A 9 -7.81 35.50 2.35
C SER A 9 -8.62 34.29 2.82
N VAL A 10 -9.89 34.46 3.18
CA VAL A 10 -10.77 33.36 3.59
C VAL A 10 -11.12 32.44 2.41
N LEU A 11 -11.31 33.01 1.22
CA LEU A 11 -11.62 32.23 0.01
C LEU A 11 -10.40 31.43 -0.51
N ALA A 12 -9.18 31.91 -0.26
CA ALA A 12 -7.95 31.19 -0.59
C ALA A 12 -7.64 30.01 0.35
N LEU A 13 -8.12 30.03 1.60
CA LEU A 13 -8.02 28.86 2.49
C LEU A 13 -9.09 27.80 2.21
N ALA A 14 -10.23 28.19 1.62
CA ALA A 14 -11.32 27.27 1.31
C ALA A 14 -11.02 26.33 0.13
N SER A 15 -10.12 26.71 -0.79
CA SER A 15 -9.75 25.93 -1.97
C SER A 15 -8.72 24.81 -1.72
N LEU A 16 -8.17 24.69 -0.50
CA LEU A 16 -7.35 23.53 -0.09
C LEU A 16 -8.18 22.36 0.45
N SER A 17 -9.50 22.51 0.54
CA SER A 17 -10.41 21.43 0.96
C SER A 17 -10.79 20.49 -0.19
N ASN A 18 -9.85 20.17 -1.07
CA ASN A 18 -10.02 18.99 -1.90
C ASN A 18 -9.96 17.78 -0.95
N PRO A 19 -10.99 16.91 -0.88
CA PRO A 19 -10.84 15.59 -0.31
C PRO A 19 -9.97 14.79 -1.29
N VAL A 20 -8.67 15.08 -1.31
CA VAL A 20 -7.65 14.21 -1.88
C VAL A 20 -7.69 12.95 -1.04
N THR A 21 -8.51 12.01 -1.51
CA THR A 21 -8.37 10.57 -1.29
C THR A 21 -8.04 10.15 0.15
N ALA A 22 -8.91 10.53 1.09
CA ALA A 22 -8.98 9.86 2.41
C ALA A 22 -9.22 8.34 2.30
N ARG A 23 -9.69 7.87 1.13
CA ARG A 23 -9.86 6.45 0.80
C ARG A 23 -8.58 5.73 0.35
N GLY A 24 -7.52 6.47 0.01
CA GLY A 24 -6.26 5.92 -0.53
C GLY A 24 -5.10 5.92 0.47
N LEU A 25 -5.04 6.91 1.36
CA LEU A 25 -3.96 7.03 2.34
C LEU A 25 -4.01 5.92 3.40
N GLY A 26 -5.20 5.54 3.87
CA GLY A 26 -5.35 4.47 4.87
C GLY A 26 -4.89 3.11 4.35
N ALA A 27 -5.33 2.70 3.15
CA ALA A 27 -4.94 1.42 2.56
C ALA A 27 -3.44 1.36 2.21
N ALA A 28 -2.87 2.47 1.74
CA ALA A 28 -1.43 2.55 1.49
C ALA A 28 -0.62 2.47 2.79
N LEU A 29 -1.06 3.16 3.85
CA LEU A 29 -0.44 3.08 5.17
C LEU A 29 -0.54 1.67 5.77
N GLU A 30 -1.69 1.02 5.65
CA GLU A 30 -1.88 -0.37 6.10
C GLU A 30 -0.91 -1.32 5.39
N LEU A 31 -0.73 -1.16 4.06
CA LEU A 31 0.20 -1.99 3.30
C LEU A 31 1.66 -1.73 3.73
N GLU A 32 2.05 -0.48 3.93
CA GLU A 32 3.40 -0.16 4.39
C GLU A 32 3.65 -0.66 5.81
N SER A 33 2.64 -0.61 6.69
CA SER A 33 2.68 -1.25 8.00
C SER A 33 2.87 -2.77 7.90
N ALA A 34 2.07 -3.44 7.06
CA ALA A 34 2.20 -4.87 6.81
C ALA A 34 3.59 -5.25 6.26
N ARG A 35 4.17 -4.41 5.40
CA ARG A 35 5.55 -4.57 4.90
C ARG A 35 6.60 -4.35 6.00
N ALA A 36 6.41 -3.37 6.88
CA ALA A 36 7.28 -3.16 8.02
C ALA A 36 7.27 -4.38 8.96
N ASN A 37 6.08 -4.91 9.26
CA ASN A 37 5.92 -6.14 10.04
C ASN A 37 6.57 -7.33 9.35
N ALA A 38 6.38 -7.47 8.02
CA ALA A 38 7.05 -8.49 7.24
C ALA A 38 8.58 -8.41 7.33
N ARG A 39 9.16 -7.20 7.32
CA ARG A 39 10.62 -7.03 7.54
C ARG A 39 11.04 -7.39 8.97
N ALA A 40 10.18 -7.15 9.96
CA ALA A 40 10.43 -7.47 11.36
C ALA A 40 10.29 -8.98 11.69
N GLY A 41 9.67 -9.77 10.80
CA GLY A 41 9.57 -11.22 10.96
C GLY A 41 8.41 -11.86 10.20
N GLY A 42 7.39 -11.09 9.84
CA GLY A 42 6.20 -11.60 9.15
C GLY A 42 4.95 -10.77 9.42
N PRO A 43 3.82 -11.12 8.79
CA PRO A 43 2.54 -10.49 9.10
C PRO A 43 2.17 -10.77 10.57
N VAL A 44 1.73 -9.74 11.29
CA VAL A 44 1.29 -9.86 12.69
C VAL A 44 -0.23 -9.98 12.82
N SER A 45 -0.95 -9.76 11.73
CA SER A 45 -2.41 -9.86 11.66
C SER A 45 -2.84 -10.59 10.39
N GLU A 46 -4.07 -11.11 10.36
CA GLU A 46 -4.67 -11.67 9.14
C GLU A 46 -4.80 -10.60 8.04
N ARG A 47 -5.05 -9.35 8.45
CA ARG A 47 -5.14 -8.22 7.53
C ARG A 47 -3.81 -7.95 6.84
N ASP A 48 -2.69 -8.03 7.56
CA ASP A 48 -1.35 -7.88 6.99
C ASP A 48 -1.07 -9.00 5.98
N ALA A 49 -1.42 -10.24 6.33
CA ALA A 49 -1.26 -11.38 5.43
C ALA A 49 -2.07 -11.17 4.15
N GLU A 50 -3.33 -10.76 4.26
CA GLU A 50 -4.20 -10.46 3.12
C GLU A 50 -3.63 -9.34 2.23
N LEU A 51 -3.09 -8.27 2.83
CA LEU A 51 -2.47 -7.17 2.11
C LEU A 51 -1.21 -7.61 1.36
N LEU A 52 -0.36 -8.40 2.00
CA LEU A 52 0.87 -8.92 1.41
C LEU A 52 0.59 -9.99 0.34
N GLU A 53 -0.48 -10.77 0.46
CA GLU A 53 -0.92 -11.69 -0.59
C GLU A 53 -1.41 -10.96 -1.83
N ARG A 54 -2.11 -9.83 -1.66
CA ARG A 54 -2.64 -9.04 -2.78
C ARG A 54 -1.60 -8.14 -3.43
N HIS A 55 -0.75 -7.49 -2.64
CA HIS A 55 0.16 -6.44 -3.12
C HIS A 55 1.64 -6.85 -3.09
N GLY A 56 1.95 -8.03 -2.55
CA GLY A 56 3.30 -8.56 -2.48
C GLY A 56 4.16 -7.94 -1.37
N CYS A 57 5.19 -8.70 -1.01
CA CYS A 57 6.27 -8.22 -0.18
C CYS A 57 7.30 -7.44 -1.00
N LEU A 58 8.14 -6.67 -0.32
CA LEU A 58 9.30 -6.06 -0.95
C LEU A 58 10.38 -7.11 -1.24
N SER A 59 11.11 -6.93 -2.34
CA SER A 59 12.20 -7.81 -2.73
C SER A 59 13.22 -7.97 -1.60
N GLY A 60 13.67 -9.19 -1.36
CA GLY A 60 14.66 -9.49 -0.32
C GLY A 60 14.15 -9.45 1.13
N THR A 61 12.84 -9.28 1.35
CA THR A 61 12.26 -9.32 2.71
C THR A 61 12.51 -10.69 3.36
N ALA A 62 13.27 -10.71 4.45
CA ALA A 62 13.68 -11.93 5.16
C ALA A 62 12.57 -12.52 6.06
N SER A 63 11.36 -12.69 5.52
CA SER A 63 10.25 -13.36 6.20
C SER A 63 9.92 -14.70 5.55
N ALA A 64 9.62 -15.70 6.38
CA ALA A 64 9.17 -17.01 5.91
C ALA A 64 7.89 -16.90 5.07
N PHE A 65 7.00 -15.98 5.43
CA PHE A 65 5.75 -15.71 4.71
C PHE A 65 6.04 -15.19 3.29
N CYS A 66 6.85 -14.14 3.18
CA CYS A 66 7.22 -13.54 1.89
C CYS A 66 7.95 -14.53 0.98
N ARG A 67 8.91 -15.31 1.51
CA ARG A 67 9.61 -16.36 0.75
C ARG A 67 8.66 -17.46 0.24
N LYS A 68 7.60 -17.76 0.99
CA LYS A 68 6.57 -18.73 0.57
C LYS A 68 5.73 -18.15 -0.57
N LEU A 69 5.35 -16.88 -0.48
CA LEU A 69 4.61 -16.20 -1.55
C LEU A 69 5.41 -16.14 -2.85
N GLU A 70 6.65 -15.69 -2.80
CA GLU A 70 7.54 -15.62 -3.96
C GLU A 70 7.70 -16.99 -4.65
N ARG A 71 7.91 -18.06 -3.87
CA ARG A 71 7.96 -19.43 -4.41
C ARG A 71 6.66 -19.86 -5.09
N ARG A 72 5.50 -19.45 -4.55
CA ARG A 72 4.19 -19.76 -5.13
C ARG A 72 4.02 -19.07 -6.48
N GLU A 73 4.40 -17.80 -6.57
CA GLU A 73 4.34 -17.02 -7.83
C GLU A 73 5.30 -17.57 -8.89
N TRP A 74 6.53 -17.92 -8.50
CA TRP A 74 7.49 -18.55 -9.40
C TRP A 74 6.96 -19.87 -9.96
N ARG A 75 6.42 -20.74 -9.09
CA ARG A 75 5.82 -22.02 -9.50
C ARG A 75 4.68 -21.82 -10.49
N GLN A 76 3.77 -20.89 -10.21
CA GLN A 76 2.66 -20.58 -11.13
C GLN A 76 3.17 -20.08 -12.48
N THR A 77 4.22 -19.27 -12.48
CA THR A 77 4.86 -18.77 -13.70
C THR A 77 5.48 -19.89 -14.53
N GLN A 78 6.18 -20.84 -13.91
CA GLN A 78 6.74 -22.01 -14.61
C GLN A 78 5.67 -22.90 -15.23
N ILE A 79 4.57 -23.17 -14.51
CA ILE A 79 3.45 -23.95 -15.03
C ILE A 79 2.84 -23.26 -16.26
N ARG A 80 2.62 -21.95 -16.19
CA ARG A 80 2.09 -21.16 -17.32
C ARG A 80 3.04 -21.18 -18.52
N ARG A 81 4.36 -21.10 -18.30
CA ARG A 81 5.36 -21.20 -19.38
C ARG A 81 5.37 -22.58 -20.03
N LYS A 82 5.28 -23.65 -19.24
CA LYS A 82 5.22 -25.02 -19.76
C LYS A 82 3.97 -25.24 -20.62
N LYS A 83 2.81 -24.71 -20.23
CA LYS A 83 1.56 -24.84 -20.99
C LYS A 83 1.59 -24.09 -22.34
N ARG A 84 2.46 -23.10 -22.49
CA ARG A 84 2.62 -22.31 -23.73
C ARG A 84 3.61 -22.92 -24.72
N ARG A 85 4.41 -23.89 -24.29
CA ARG A 85 5.32 -24.67 -25.14
C ARG A 85 4.61 -25.93 -25.57
#